data_AF-A0A920IV82-F1
#
_entry.id   AF-A0A920IV82-F1
#
_cell.length_a   1.000
_cell.length_b   1.000
_cell.length_c   1.000
_cell.angle_alpha   90.00
_cell.angle_beta   90.00
_cell.angle_gamma   90.00
#
_symmetry.space_group_name_H-M   'P 1'
#
loop_
_entity.id
_entity.type
_entity.pdbx_description
1 polymer ?
#
loop_
_entity_poly.entity_id
_entity_poly.type
_entity_poly.pdbx_seq_one_letter_code
_entity_poly.pdbx_strand_id
1 'polypeptide(L)'
;MNRDQINEIPDRFPRGWFVLGHQREFEVNETRTIYGFNRKLTVTRQQDGSIKFDAGDGESWPIIEKNQMVMCWHDHEGTAPDYEPDKIDACYSDDWSDYGMASFLVKNNCRELIDNMADKGHFGPVHQAPFEGFWNEAKDHTYTQEMTADSPILGRDLFSKARYEGPAYMTTYMSAVHDGAKVESRLLVSHLPLTFTSFQINFGVMVKKFLVCP
;
A
#
# COMPACT_ATOMS: atom_id res chain seq x y z
N MET A 1 28.12 11.37 10.62
CA MET A 1 27.21 12.12 9.73
C MET A 1 26.89 13.44 10.39
N ASN A 2 27.01 14.55 9.66
CA ASN A 2 26.59 15.87 10.15
C ASN A 2 25.06 15.90 10.28
N ARG A 3 24.55 16.43 11.39
CA ARG A 3 23.10 16.54 11.64
C ARG A 3 22.36 17.34 10.54
N ASP A 4 23.07 18.18 9.81
CA ASP A 4 22.50 19.02 8.75
C ASP A 4 22.16 18.25 7.46
N GLN A 5 22.76 17.07 7.22
CA GLN A 5 22.45 16.23 6.04
C GLN A 5 21.18 15.38 6.21
N ILE A 6 20.61 15.29 7.42
CA ILE A 6 19.47 14.41 7.73
C ILE A 6 18.14 14.99 7.19
N ASN A 7 18.09 16.29 6.87
CA ASN A 7 16.86 17.03 6.61
C ASN A 7 16.69 17.52 5.16
N GLU A 8 17.53 17.09 4.22
CA GLU A 8 17.30 17.45 2.82
C GLU A 8 16.13 16.64 2.25
N ILE A 9 15.18 17.38 1.69
CA ILE A 9 14.05 16.83 0.94
C ILE A 9 14.61 16.29 -0.39
N PRO A 10 14.21 15.07 -0.83
CA PRO A 10 14.63 14.55 -2.12
C PRO A 10 14.29 15.48 -3.29
N ASP A 11 15.14 15.47 -4.31
CA ASP A 11 14.96 16.21 -5.57
C ASP A 11 14.25 15.39 -6.66
N ARG A 12 13.96 14.11 -6.37
CA ARG A 12 13.27 13.17 -7.27
C ARG A 12 12.26 12.31 -6.53
N PHE A 13 11.23 11.86 -7.27
CA PHE A 13 10.29 10.86 -6.78
C PHE A 13 10.88 9.45 -6.94
N PRO A 14 10.47 8.48 -6.10
CA PRO A 14 11.05 7.15 -6.13
C PRO A 14 10.64 6.38 -7.40
N ARG A 15 11.53 5.49 -7.86
CA ARG A 15 11.22 4.54 -8.93
C ARG A 15 10.37 3.40 -8.37
N GLY A 16 9.26 3.05 -9.02
CA GLY A 16 8.43 1.93 -8.60
C GLY A 16 6.96 2.01 -9.03
N TRP A 17 6.18 1.05 -8.53
CA TRP A 17 4.72 1.02 -8.67
C TRP A 17 4.01 1.85 -7.59
N PHE A 18 3.02 2.64 -8.01
CA PHE A 18 2.19 3.47 -7.15
C PHE A 18 0.71 3.23 -7.43
N VAL A 19 -0.09 3.08 -6.36
CA VAL A 19 -1.54 2.91 -6.48
C VAL A 19 -2.19 4.25 -6.81
N LEU A 20 -2.92 4.28 -7.92
CA LEU A 20 -3.73 5.42 -8.36
C LEU A 20 -5.14 5.40 -7.76
N GLY A 21 -5.65 4.21 -7.43
CA GLY A 21 -6.95 4.02 -6.79
C GLY A 21 -7.39 2.56 -6.85
N HIS A 22 -8.51 2.26 -6.19
CA HIS A 22 -9.15 0.95 -6.31
C HIS A 22 -9.84 0.83 -7.68
N GLN A 23 -9.80 -0.34 -8.33
CA GLN A 23 -10.32 -0.56 -9.69
C GLN A 23 -11.79 -0.11 -9.87
N ARG A 24 -12.62 -0.32 -8.84
CA ARG A 24 -14.04 0.07 -8.78
C ARG A 24 -14.29 1.58 -8.88
N GLU A 25 -13.26 2.39 -8.64
CA GLU A 25 -13.36 3.84 -8.77
C GLU A 25 -13.33 4.28 -10.24
N PHE A 26 -12.83 3.46 -11.15
CA PHE A 26 -12.67 3.83 -12.56
C PHE A 26 -13.82 3.26 -13.39
N GLU A 27 -14.95 3.97 -13.41
CA GLU A 27 -16.13 3.59 -14.20
C GLU A 27 -15.85 3.70 -15.71
N VAL A 28 -16.53 2.86 -16.49
CA VAL A 28 -16.38 2.81 -17.94
C VAL A 28 -16.77 4.16 -18.57
N ASN A 29 -15.90 4.67 -19.44
CA ASN A 29 -15.96 5.97 -20.10
C ASN A 29 -15.86 7.18 -19.17
N GLU A 30 -15.52 6.99 -17.89
CA GLU A 30 -15.23 8.08 -16.97
C GLU A 30 -13.71 8.37 -16.97
N THR A 31 -13.36 9.64 -17.07
CA THR A 31 -11.97 10.11 -16.88
C THR A 31 -11.81 10.64 -15.47
N ARG A 32 -10.98 9.97 -14.67
CA ARG A 32 -10.57 10.46 -13.36
C ARG A 32 -9.29 11.27 -13.46
N THR A 33 -9.29 12.40 -12.76
CA THR A 33 -8.11 13.23 -12.55
C THR A 33 -7.49 12.89 -11.20
N ILE A 34 -6.20 12.60 -11.20
CA ILE A 34 -5.41 12.32 -10.01
C ILE A 34 -4.25 13.31 -9.98
N TYR A 35 -3.87 13.77 -8.79
CA TYR A 35 -2.65 14.57 -8.61
C TYR A 35 -1.57 13.67 -8.02
N GLY A 36 -0.37 13.73 -8.58
CA GLY A 36 0.76 12.91 -8.16
C GLY A 36 2.03 13.40 -8.85
N PHE A 37 3.18 13.24 -8.22
CA PHE A 37 4.49 13.58 -8.80
C PHE A 37 4.60 15.05 -9.26
N ASN A 38 4.05 16.00 -8.51
CA ASN A 38 3.92 17.43 -8.84
C ASN A 38 3.14 17.73 -10.14
N ARG A 39 2.33 16.79 -10.64
CA ARG A 39 1.61 16.93 -11.89
C ARG A 39 0.20 16.37 -11.82
N LYS A 40 -0.56 16.62 -12.88
CA LYS A 40 -1.89 16.06 -13.10
C LYS A 40 -1.75 14.79 -13.92
N LEU A 41 -2.33 13.70 -13.42
CA LEU A 41 -2.46 12.42 -14.10
C LEU A 41 -3.93 12.22 -14.47
N THR A 42 -4.21 11.49 -15.57
CA THR A 42 -5.59 11.08 -15.88
C THR A 42 -5.68 9.61 -16.22
N VAL A 43 -6.74 8.98 -15.73
CA VAL A 43 -7.06 7.57 -15.97
C VAL A 43 -8.47 7.49 -16.53
N THR A 44 -8.63 6.84 -17.67
CA THR A 44 -9.93 6.58 -18.27
C THR A 44 -10.10 5.08 -18.47
N ARG A 45 -11.16 4.48 -17.92
CA ARG A 45 -11.53 3.12 -18.30
C ARG A 45 -12.29 3.16 -19.62
N GLN A 46 -11.79 2.47 -20.63
CA GLN A 46 -12.41 2.42 -21.95
C GLN A 46 -13.59 1.44 -21.99
N GLN A 47 -14.37 1.51 -23.06
CA GLN A 47 -15.54 0.64 -23.26
C GLN A 47 -15.19 -0.85 -23.31
N ASP A 48 -13.99 -1.20 -23.78
CA ASP A 48 -13.48 -2.59 -23.81
C ASP A 48 -12.91 -3.06 -22.45
N GLY A 49 -12.98 -2.20 -21.43
CA GLY A 49 -12.44 -2.45 -20.10
C GLY A 49 -10.97 -2.09 -19.92
N SER A 50 -10.23 -1.77 -20.98
CA SER A 50 -8.83 -1.36 -20.89
C SER A 50 -8.66 0.01 -20.22
N ILE A 51 -7.49 0.25 -19.63
CA ILE A 51 -7.15 1.55 -19.04
C ILE A 51 -6.35 2.39 -20.03
N LYS A 52 -6.84 3.60 -20.31
CA LYS A 52 -6.05 4.68 -20.89
C LYS A 52 -5.44 5.52 -19.77
N PHE A 53 -4.12 5.66 -19.78
CA PHE A 53 -3.39 6.47 -18.82
C PHE A 53 -2.65 7.62 -19.51
N ASP A 54 -2.75 8.81 -18.91
CA ASP A 54 -1.95 9.98 -19.27
C ASP A 54 -1.17 10.41 -18.02
N ALA A 55 0.16 10.28 -18.08
CA ALA A 55 1.07 10.65 -17.00
C ALA A 55 1.37 12.16 -16.95
N GLY A 56 0.81 12.94 -17.87
CA GLY A 56 1.13 14.35 -18.05
C GLY A 56 2.47 14.57 -18.77
N ASP A 57 2.70 15.82 -19.17
CA ASP A 57 3.98 16.30 -19.74
C ASP A 57 4.51 15.52 -20.97
N GLY A 58 3.63 14.76 -21.66
CA GLY A 58 3.99 13.95 -22.81
C GLY A 58 4.72 12.65 -22.46
N GLU A 59 4.78 12.28 -21.18
CA GLU A 59 5.40 11.04 -20.72
C GLU A 59 4.46 9.84 -20.89
N SER A 60 5.06 8.66 -21.11
CA SER A 60 4.34 7.39 -21.18
C SER A 60 4.85 6.47 -20.08
N TRP A 61 3.97 6.18 -19.13
CA TRP A 61 4.28 5.34 -17.98
C TRP A 61 3.48 4.04 -18.05
N PRO A 62 4.10 2.88 -17.78
CA PRO A 62 3.40 1.61 -17.66
C PRO A 62 2.27 1.69 -16.62
N ILE A 63 1.16 1.01 -16.92
CA ILE A 63 0.01 0.89 -16.03
C ILE A 63 -0.45 -0.57 -15.97
N ILE A 64 -0.81 -1.02 -14.78
CA ILE A 64 -1.36 -2.37 -14.54
C ILE A 64 -2.60 -2.30 -13.66
N GLU A 65 -3.42 -3.35 -13.78
CA GLU A 65 -4.46 -3.67 -12.82
C GLU A 65 -4.10 -4.95 -12.08
N LYS A 66 -3.85 -4.85 -10.77
CA LYS A 66 -3.42 -5.98 -9.96
C LYS A 66 -3.94 -5.85 -8.53
N ASN A 67 -4.36 -6.96 -7.94
CA ASN A 67 -4.89 -7.03 -6.57
C ASN A 67 -6.04 -6.02 -6.30
N GLN A 68 -6.91 -5.84 -7.30
CA GLN A 68 -8.00 -4.84 -7.33
C GLN A 68 -7.56 -3.37 -7.36
N MET A 69 -6.30 -3.08 -7.63
CA MET A 69 -5.74 -1.73 -7.69
C MET A 69 -5.33 -1.37 -9.12
N VAL A 70 -5.53 -0.11 -9.51
CA VAL A 70 -4.92 0.49 -10.70
C VAL A 70 -3.59 1.11 -10.27
N MET A 71 -2.49 0.72 -10.89
CA MET A 71 -1.14 1.12 -10.49
C MET A 71 -0.33 1.63 -11.68
N CYS A 72 0.38 2.74 -11.51
CA CYS A 72 1.35 3.22 -12.52
C CYS A 72 2.79 2.99 -12.06
N TRP A 73 3.68 2.81 -13.04
CA TRP A 73 5.12 2.77 -12.84
C TRP A 73 5.69 4.17 -13.07
N HIS A 74 6.33 4.74 -12.05
CA HIS A 74 7.12 5.95 -12.19
C HIS A 74 8.60 5.59 -12.18
N ASP A 75 9.35 6.16 -13.12
CA ASP A 75 10.81 6.12 -13.12
C ASP A 75 11.38 7.42 -13.70
N HIS A 76 12.24 8.08 -12.92
CA HIS A 76 12.93 9.28 -13.37
C HIS A 76 13.84 9.02 -14.58
N GLU A 77 14.36 7.80 -14.71
CA GLU A 77 15.22 7.37 -15.82
C GLU A 77 14.42 6.89 -17.04
N GLY A 78 13.09 6.80 -16.93
CA GLY A 78 12.20 6.38 -18.01
C GLY A 78 12.36 4.91 -18.43
N THR A 79 12.87 4.04 -17.55
CA THR A 79 13.04 2.61 -17.85
C THR A 79 11.77 1.81 -17.62
N ALA A 80 11.69 0.62 -18.24
CA ALA A 80 10.59 -0.31 -18.05
C ALA A 80 10.59 -0.91 -16.62
N PRO A 81 9.45 -1.40 -16.12
CA PRO A 81 9.37 -2.01 -14.80
C PRO A 81 10.29 -3.22 -14.69
N ASP A 82 11.06 -3.29 -13.60
CA ASP A 82 11.98 -4.39 -13.28
C ASP A 82 11.38 -5.41 -12.29
N TYR A 83 10.19 -5.14 -11.75
CA TYR A 83 9.39 -6.05 -10.96
C TYR A 83 7.89 -5.74 -11.12
N GLU A 84 7.03 -6.64 -10.66
CA GLU A 84 5.61 -6.38 -10.43
C GLU A 84 5.23 -6.84 -9.02
N PRO A 85 4.22 -6.22 -8.37
CA PRO A 85 3.71 -6.70 -7.09
C PRO A 85 3.22 -8.15 -7.18
N ASP A 86 3.40 -8.94 -6.13
CA ASP A 86 2.93 -10.32 -6.09
C ASP A 86 1.40 -10.39 -6.16
N LYS A 87 0.87 -11.45 -6.78
CA LYS A 87 -0.58 -11.69 -6.80
C LYS A 87 -1.06 -12.09 -5.39
N ILE A 88 -2.13 -11.45 -4.92
CA ILE A 88 -2.78 -11.78 -3.65
C ILE A 88 -4.07 -12.51 -3.95
N ASP A 89 -4.09 -13.83 -3.82
CA ASP A 89 -5.27 -14.66 -4.17
C ASP A 89 -6.54 -14.26 -3.42
N ALA A 90 -6.41 -13.75 -2.19
CA ALA A 90 -7.54 -13.21 -1.41
C ALA A 90 -8.28 -12.08 -2.14
N CYS A 91 -7.59 -11.27 -2.95
CA CYS A 91 -8.20 -10.22 -3.77
C CYS A 91 -9.06 -10.76 -4.93
N TYR A 92 -9.10 -12.07 -5.15
CA TYR A 92 -9.83 -12.70 -6.25
C TYR A 92 -10.75 -13.82 -5.76
N SER A 93 -11.07 -13.82 -4.46
CA SER A 93 -11.76 -14.92 -3.79
C SER A 93 -13.02 -14.43 -3.09
N ASP A 94 -14.14 -15.12 -3.32
CA ASP A 94 -15.42 -14.81 -2.65
C ASP A 94 -15.40 -15.10 -1.15
N ASP A 95 -14.41 -15.85 -0.65
CA ASP A 95 -14.18 -16.08 0.78
C ASP A 95 -13.78 -14.81 1.56
N TRP A 96 -13.43 -13.72 0.86
CA TRP A 96 -13.02 -12.46 1.47
C TRP A 96 -14.08 -11.38 1.23
N SER A 97 -14.17 -10.42 2.16
CA SER A 97 -14.95 -9.22 1.94
C SER A 97 -14.33 -8.36 0.83
N ASP A 98 -15.13 -7.46 0.27
CA ASP A 98 -14.58 -6.35 -0.51
C ASP A 98 -13.64 -5.49 0.34
N TYR A 99 -12.76 -4.72 -0.31
CA TYR A 99 -11.97 -3.70 0.37
C TYR A 99 -12.86 -2.58 0.94
N GLY A 100 -12.77 -2.37 2.24
CA GLY A 100 -13.08 -1.07 2.85
C GLY A 100 -11.89 -0.13 2.65
N MET A 101 -12.08 0.96 1.90
CA MET A 101 -11.01 1.90 1.55
C MET A 101 -11.20 3.26 2.23
N ALA A 102 -10.11 3.88 2.64
CA ALA A 102 -10.06 5.26 3.12
C ALA A 102 -8.76 5.94 2.68
N SER A 103 -8.80 7.26 2.46
CA SER A 103 -7.63 8.03 2.03
C SER A 103 -7.49 9.32 2.82
N PHE A 104 -6.24 9.73 3.07
CA PHE A 104 -5.93 10.93 3.83
C PHE A 104 -4.77 11.69 3.18
N LEU A 105 -4.79 13.02 3.29
CA LEU A 105 -3.67 13.87 2.89
C LEU A 105 -2.68 13.97 4.06
N VAL A 106 -1.40 13.71 3.78
CA VAL A 106 -0.30 13.87 4.74
C VAL A 106 0.64 14.98 4.24
N LYS A 107 0.95 15.94 5.11
CA LYS A 107 1.85 17.07 4.81
C LYS A 107 3.28 16.79 5.30
N ASN A 108 3.88 15.73 4.77
CA ASN A 108 5.27 15.40 4.98
C ASN A 108 5.84 14.68 3.73
N ASN A 109 7.13 14.38 3.70
CA ASN A 109 7.66 13.48 2.67
C ASN A 109 7.15 12.04 2.94
N CYS A 110 6.86 11.29 1.88
CA CYS A 110 6.37 9.91 2.00
C CYS A 110 7.38 8.94 2.64
N ARG A 111 8.68 9.25 2.65
CA ARG A 111 9.72 8.39 3.25
C ARG A 111 9.47 8.13 4.74
N GLU A 112 8.88 9.09 5.44
CA GLU A 112 8.62 9.02 6.88
C GLU A 112 7.65 7.89 7.23
N LEU A 113 6.82 7.44 6.27
CA LEU A 113 5.94 6.29 6.48
C LEU A 113 6.70 4.96 6.46
N ILE A 114 7.79 4.88 5.69
CA ILE A 114 8.60 3.67 5.54
C ILE A 114 9.34 3.34 6.83
N ASP A 115 9.72 4.35 7.63
CA ASP A 115 10.42 4.18 8.90
C ASP A 115 9.62 3.33 9.92
N ASN A 116 8.28 3.35 9.82
CA ASN A 116 7.41 2.51 10.65
C ASN A 116 7.71 1.01 10.51
N MET A 117 8.31 0.58 9.40
CA MET A 117 8.66 -0.82 9.17
C MET A 117 9.72 -1.33 10.16
N ALA A 118 10.61 -0.46 10.64
CA ALA A 118 11.67 -0.79 11.62
C ALA A 118 11.30 -0.39 13.06
N ASP A 119 10.28 0.43 13.24
CA ASP A 119 9.91 0.96 14.56
C ASP A 119 9.12 -0.08 15.37
N LYS A 120 9.80 -0.99 16.06
CA LYS A 120 9.12 -1.87 17.01
C LYS A 120 8.49 -1.13 18.20
N GLY A 121 9.00 0.06 18.53
CA GLY A 121 8.64 0.80 19.73
C GLY A 121 7.22 1.38 19.69
N HIS A 122 6.71 1.72 18.51
CA HIS A 122 5.37 2.32 18.38
C HIS A 122 4.22 1.32 18.62
N PHE A 123 4.44 0.01 18.51
CA PHE A 123 3.39 -1.00 18.62
C PHE A 123 2.62 -0.97 19.97
N GLY A 124 3.32 -0.77 21.08
CA GLY A 124 2.69 -0.58 22.39
C GLY A 124 1.82 0.69 22.46
N PRO A 125 2.40 1.90 22.35
CA PRO A 125 1.67 3.15 22.56
C PRO A 125 0.67 3.51 21.45
N VAL A 126 0.92 3.12 20.19
CA VAL A 126 0.08 3.50 19.04
C VAL A 126 -0.96 2.43 18.73
N HIS A 127 -0.54 1.16 18.71
CA HIS A 127 -1.40 0.03 18.31
C HIS A 127 -1.99 -0.75 19.48
N GLN A 128 -1.57 -0.46 20.73
CA GLN A 128 -2.04 -1.18 21.93
C GLN A 128 -1.79 -2.70 21.83
N ALA A 129 -0.69 -3.05 21.18
CA ALA A 129 -0.28 -4.42 20.91
C ALA A 129 1.23 -4.54 21.17
N PRO A 130 1.67 -4.63 22.44
CA PRO A 130 3.08 -4.79 22.75
C PRO A 130 3.61 -6.07 22.09
N PHE A 131 4.65 -5.93 21.27
CA PHE A 131 5.22 -7.04 20.51
C PHE A 131 5.92 -8.04 21.43
N GLU A 132 5.92 -9.31 21.02
CA GLU A 132 6.69 -10.41 21.60
C GLU A 132 7.82 -10.82 20.66
N GLY A 133 7.54 -10.86 19.36
CA GLY A 133 8.48 -11.14 18.29
C GLY A 133 8.47 -9.99 17.27
N PHE A 134 9.65 -9.63 16.78
CA PHE A 134 9.79 -8.60 15.75
C PHE A 134 10.98 -8.94 14.86
N TRP A 135 10.74 -9.03 13.56
CA TRP A 135 11.75 -9.37 12.56
C TRP A 135 11.56 -8.54 11.30
N ASN A 136 12.67 -8.23 10.65
CA ASN A 136 12.72 -7.44 9.43
C ASN A 136 13.65 -8.11 8.40
N GLU A 137 13.25 -8.07 7.13
CA GLU A 137 14.10 -8.42 5.99
C GLU A 137 13.94 -7.41 4.87
N ALA A 138 15.03 -6.76 4.50
CA ALA A 138 15.14 -5.99 3.27
C ALA A 138 15.86 -6.86 2.22
N LYS A 139 15.17 -7.14 1.12
CA LYS A 139 15.68 -7.99 0.03
C LYS A 139 15.17 -7.49 -1.31
N ASP A 140 16.10 -7.21 -2.23
CA ASP A 140 15.82 -6.65 -3.55
C ASP A 140 14.94 -5.39 -3.45
N HIS A 141 13.79 -5.37 -4.12
CA HIS A 141 12.82 -4.26 -4.06
C HIS A 141 11.82 -4.39 -2.90
N THR A 142 12.03 -5.31 -1.95
CA THR A 142 11.05 -5.60 -0.89
C THR A 142 11.57 -5.33 0.50
N TYR A 143 10.68 -4.88 1.38
CA TYR A 143 10.95 -4.74 2.81
C TYR A 143 9.82 -5.40 3.60
N THR A 144 10.14 -6.48 4.31
CA THR A 144 9.19 -7.28 5.10
C THR A 144 9.39 -7.01 6.58
N GLN A 145 8.30 -6.88 7.32
CA GLN A 145 8.23 -6.89 8.77
C GLN A 145 7.31 -8.04 9.20
N GLU A 146 7.79 -8.88 10.11
CA GLU A 146 6.97 -9.85 10.82
C GLU A 146 6.92 -9.47 12.31
N MET A 147 5.72 -9.52 12.87
CA MET A 147 5.47 -9.19 14.27
C MET A 147 4.52 -10.22 14.86
N THR A 148 4.83 -10.66 16.08
CA THR A 148 3.91 -11.42 16.93
C THR A 148 3.61 -10.65 18.20
N ALA A 149 2.38 -10.75 18.70
CA ALA A 149 1.98 -10.13 19.96
C ALA A 149 0.80 -10.88 20.59
N ASP A 150 0.54 -10.58 21.85
CA ASP A 150 -0.76 -10.78 22.49
C ASP A 150 -1.37 -9.41 22.80
N SER A 151 -2.64 -9.21 22.44
CA SER A 151 -3.34 -7.94 22.70
C SER A 151 -4.75 -8.18 23.23
N PRO A 152 -5.17 -7.52 24.32
CA PRO A 152 -6.56 -7.54 24.77
C PRO A 152 -7.57 -7.06 23.72
N ILE A 153 -7.14 -6.26 22.73
CA ILE A 153 -8.01 -5.65 21.70
C ILE A 153 -7.89 -6.40 20.37
N LEU A 154 -6.67 -6.73 19.94
CA LEU A 154 -6.44 -7.38 18.65
C LEU A 154 -6.53 -8.91 18.71
N GLY A 155 -6.62 -9.49 19.90
CA GLY A 155 -6.72 -10.93 20.12
C GLY A 155 -5.41 -11.57 20.62
N ARG A 156 -5.49 -12.88 20.86
CA ARG A 156 -4.33 -13.69 21.23
C ARG A 156 -3.67 -14.29 19.99
N ASP A 157 -2.41 -14.70 20.11
CA ASP A 157 -1.63 -15.26 19.02
C ASP A 157 -1.65 -14.33 17.78
N LEU A 158 -1.57 -13.01 18.00
CA LEU A 158 -1.56 -12.05 16.91
C LEU A 158 -0.29 -12.26 16.09
N PHE A 159 -0.46 -12.52 14.80
CA PHE A 159 0.58 -12.56 13.81
C PHE A 159 0.32 -11.52 12.75
N SER A 160 1.35 -10.75 12.39
CA SER A 160 1.33 -9.78 11.31
C SER A 160 2.55 -9.97 10.42
N LYS A 161 2.32 -9.96 9.11
CA LYS A 161 3.37 -9.92 8.08
C LYS A 161 3.06 -8.78 7.12
N ALA A 162 3.75 -7.67 7.28
CA ALA A 162 3.69 -6.52 6.40
C ALA A 162 4.84 -6.57 5.39
N ARG A 163 4.57 -6.29 4.12
CA ARG A 163 5.58 -6.30 3.06
C ARG A 163 5.36 -5.13 2.13
N TYR A 164 6.36 -4.25 2.05
CA TYR A 164 6.51 -3.30 0.96
C TYR A 164 7.04 -4.03 -0.28
N GLU A 165 6.41 -3.81 -1.42
CA GLU A 165 6.90 -4.17 -2.75
C GLU A 165 7.15 -2.89 -3.53
N GLY A 166 8.41 -2.48 -3.56
CA GLY A 166 8.79 -1.16 -4.02
C GLY A 166 8.56 -0.06 -2.98
N PRO A 167 8.49 1.20 -3.44
CA PRO A 167 8.55 2.35 -2.54
C PRO A 167 7.21 2.71 -1.89
N ALA A 168 6.09 2.17 -2.36
CA ALA A 168 4.78 2.78 -2.12
C ALA A 168 3.59 1.83 -2.00
N TYR A 169 3.82 0.52 -2.07
CA TYR A 169 2.77 -0.49 -2.00
C TYR A 169 3.11 -1.48 -0.88
N MET A 170 2.48 -1.31 0.28
CA MET A 170 2.57 -2.24 1.39
C MET A 170 1.28 -3.04 1.54
N THR A 171 1.42 -4.36 1.62
CA THR A 171 0.31 -5.24 1.98
C THR A 171 0.66 -6.00 3.25
N THR A 172 -0.35 -6.23 4.07
CA THR A 172 -0.19 -6.91 5.36
C THR A 172 -1.18 -8.05 5.45
N TYR A 173 -0.70 -9.24 5.80
CA TYR A 173 -1.56 -10.30 6.31
C TYR A 173 -1.53 -10.28 7.83
N MET A 174 -2.70 -10.30 8.45
CA MET A 174 -2.83 -10.44 9.89
C MET A 174 -3.73 -11.62 10.23
N SER A 175 -3.40 -12.31 11.31
CA SER A 175 -4.29 -13.29 11.92
C SER A 175 -4.22 -13.21 13.43
N ALA A 176 -5.34 -13.45 14.09
CA ALA A 176 -5.43 -13.55 15.54
C ALA A 176 -6.51 -14.55 15.94
N VAL A 177 -6.49 -14.98 17.19
CA VAL A 177 -7.57 -15.74 17.82
C VAL A 177 -8.43 -14.79 18.65
N HIS A 178 -9.72 -14.71 18.30
CA HIS A 178 -10.73 -13.95 19.02
C HIS A 178 -11.92 -14.87 19.33
N ASP A 179 -12.32 -14.95 20.60
CA ASP A 179 -13.40 -15.84 21.08
C ASP A 179 -13.27 -17.30 20.61
N GLY A 180 -12.03 -17.80 20.53
CA GLY A 180 -11.73 -19.18 20.12
C GLY A 180 -11.81 -19.43 18.60
N ALA A 181 -12.11 -18.40 17.80
CA ALA A 181 -12.10 -18.46 16.34
C ALA A 181 -10.88 -17.74 15.77
N LYS A 182 -10.32 -18.28 14.68
CA LYS A 182 -9.28 -17.59 13.91
C LYS A 182 -9.92 -16.49 13.07
N VAL A 183 -9.45 -15.27 13.25
CA VAL A 183 -9.79 -14.10 12.44
C VAL A 183 -8.62 -13.80 11.52
N GLU A 184 -8.89 -13.53 10.24
CA GLU A 184 -7.86 -13.22 9.25
C GLU A 184 -8.24 -11.92 8.52
N SER A 185 -7.27 -11.03 8.37
CA SER A 185 -7.43 -9.79 7.63
C SER A 185 -6.26 -9.53 6.69
N ARG A 186 -6.53 -8.75 5.65
CA ARG A 186 -5.56 -8.24 4.70
C ARG A 186 -5.66 -6.74 4.70
N LEU A 187 -4.54 -6.06 4.95
CA LEU A 187 -4.47 -4.61 4.92
C LEU A 187 -3.68 -4.17 3.70
N LEU A 188 -4.09 -3.05 3.13
CA LEU A 188 -3.35 -2.28 2.16
C LEU A 188 -2.96 -0.96 2.83
N VAL A 189 -1.68 -0.62 2.74
CA VAL A 189 -1.20 0.74 2.96
C VAL A 189 -0.42 1.13 1.71
N SER A 190 -0.98 2.04 0.92
CA SER A 190 -0.28 2.60 -0.23
C SER A 190 -0.19 4.11 -0.14
N HIS A 191 0.73 4.70 -0.88
CA HIS A 191 0.87 6.15 -0.88
C HIS A 191 1.32 6.71 -2.21
N LEU A 192 0.70 7.80 -2.63
CA LEU A 192 1.04 8.53 -3.84
C LEU A 192 1.65 9.88 -3.46
N PRO A 193 2.95 10.12 -3.73
CA PRO A 193 3.56 11.43 -3.55
C PRO A 193 2.82 12.46 -4.41
N LEU A 194 2.29 13.51 -3.78
CA LEU A 194 1.66 14.63 -4.49
C LEU A 194 2.71 15.69 -4.83
N THR A 195 3.52 16.01 -3.84
CA THR A 195 4.69 16.88 -3.93
C THR A 195 5.84 16.25 -3.13
N PHE A 196 7.01 16.89 -3.07
CA PHE A 196 8.09 16.41 -2.21
C PHE A 196 7.80 16.54 -0.70
N THR A 197 6.76 17.29 -0.33
CA THR A 197 6.37 17.60 1.05
C THR A 197 4.92 17.20 1.36
N SER A 198 4.28 16.46 0.47
CA SER A 198 2.95 15.91 0.72
C SER A 198 2.69 14.65 -0.09
N PHE A 199 1.90 13.75 0.48
CA PHE A 199 1.44 12.54 -0.18
C PHE A 199 0.01 12.22 0.24
N GLN A 200 -0.71 11.52 -0.63
CA GLN A 200 -1.94 10.86 -0.23
C GLN A 200 -1.60 9.46 0.26
N ILE A 201 -2.07 9.11 1.45
CA ILE A 201 -2.03 7.74 1.98
C ILE A 201 -3.39 7.08 1.76
N ASN A 202 -3.40 5.82 1.35
CA ASN A 202 -4.59 5.01 1.19
C ASN A 202 -4.50 3.79 2.12
N PHE A 203 -5.57 3.54 2.84
CA PHE A 203 -5.77 2.37 3.68
C PHE A 203 -6.86 1.51 3.08
N GLY A 204 -6.61 0.20 2.98
CA GLY A 204 -7.59 -0.80 2.60
C GLY A 204 -7.65 -1.91 3.63
N VAL A 205 -8.83 -2.43 3.92
CA VAL A 205 -8.99 -3.63 4.75
C VAL A 205 -9.94 -4.61 4.06
N MET A 206 -9.52 -5.88 3.97
CA MET A 206 -10.41 -7.02 3.71
C MET A 206 -10.34 -7.96 4.90
N VAL A 207 -11.47 -8.61 5.20
CA VAL A 207 -11.54 -9.66 6.22
C VAL A 207 -12.01 -10.95 5.60
N LYS A 208 -11.48 -12.07 6.08
CA LYS A 208 -11.97 -13.38 5.66
C LYS A 208 -13.35 -13.61 6.26
N LYS A 209 -14.31 -14.00 5.42
CA LYS A 209 -15.68 -14.28 5.85
C LYS A 209 -15.65 -15.55 6.72
N PHE A 210 -16.36 -15.51 7.84
CA PHE A 210 -16.64 -16.73 8.58
C PHE A 210 -17.59 -17.60 7.77
N LEU A 211 -17.32 -18.90 7.73
CA LEU A 211 -18.32 -19.86 7.27
C LEU A 211 -19.47 -19.82 8.28
N VAL A 212 -20.54 -19.10 7.96
CA VAL A 212 -21.81 -19.30 8.64
C VAL A 212 -22.33 -20.63 8.11
N CYS A 213 -22.20 -21.70 8.88
CA CYS A 213 -22.98 -22.91 8.60
C CYS A 213 -24.46 -22.52 8.60
N PRO A 214 -25.21 -22.76 7.51
CA PRO A 214 -26.63 -22.48 7.44
C PRO A 214 -27.45 -23.31 8.43
#